data_AF-A0A359LIG5-F1
#
_entry.id   AF-A0A359LIG5-F1
#
_cell.length_a   1.000
_cell.length_b   1.000
_cell.length_c   1.000
_cell.angle_alpha   90.00
_cell.angle_beta   90.00
_cell.angle_gamma   90.00
#
_symmetry.space_group_name_H-M   'P 1'
#
loop_
_entity.id
_entity.type
_entity.pdbx_description
1 polymer ?
#
loop_
_entity_poly.entity_id
_entity_poly.type
_entity_poly.pdbx_seq_one_letter_code
_entity_poly.pdbx_strand_id
1 'polypeptide(L)'
;MKVGIPRGLLFNDFSPLFIPFFKYLGMKTVVSDETTRKIINRDLEIVPAEYCFPTKVAYGHVENLLKKLEEDDFIFIPHIANTGEPTGNYKYSVTCPWTQSAPDIMKSAPKLIEEGLNVEKLISPSLFFDWGLKHIEDQMKKAVAKMGYSTKNVRAALQEGLINKKKFDKKIEEKTKEVFDSIKRYKNNEPAFLVMARPYTAYDANVNNDIVNKILDAGYLAIPLELAPIGTIDISTEIPKMYWIQGQKKLAAIELLNKNKNLFGIDVTYFACGPDTQINQQMRCRTQKPFLTVEMDEHTGDAGIDTRLQAFFNTVKSYLRIGAKHSNKVFSVKLKDLDKIKDKKILTFPPMSNHNYAVSAVFNAYRIQSRVLEVSPDETMEKARSYTYGLVCTPFLYTTEAMLNFIEKPEFDQEKFVFFKQQLIVAHVD
;
A
#
# COMPACT_ATOMS: atom_id res chain seq x y z
N MET A 1 -3.80 17.56 29.44
CA MET A 1 -3.09 17.27 28.19
C MET A 1 -3.65 16.04 27.52
N LYS A 2 -3.97 16.14 26.25
CA LYS A 2 -4.45 15.09 25.36
C LYS A 2 -3.42 14.85 24.24
N VAL A 3 -3.43 13.65 23.69
CA VAL A 3 -2.68 13.31 22.47
C VAL A 3 -3.69 12.89 21.41
N GLY A 4 -3.86 13.73 20.39
CA GLY A 4 -4.63 13.46 19.20
C GLY A 4 -3.94 12.45 18.29
N ILE A 5 -4.66 11.42 17.82
CA ILE A 5 -4.18 10.47 16.81
C ILE A 5 -5.22 10.44 15.68
N PRO A 6 -4.88 10.84 14.44
CA PRO A 6 -5.85 10.86 13.36
C PRO A 6 -6.24 9.44 12.97
N ARG A 7 -7.54 9.21 12.72
CA ARG A 7 -8.11 7.97 12.18
C ARG A 7 -7.86 7.85 10.67
N GLY A 8 -6.63 8.08 10.25
CA GLY A 8 -6.21 8.01 8.85
C GLY A 8 -4.91 7.22 8.72
N LEU A 9 -4.69 6.67 7.52
CA LEU A 9 -3.48 5.90 7.21
C LEU A 9 -3.25 4.81 8.29
N LEU A 10 -2.03 4.55 8.71
CA LEU A 10 -1.65 3.41 9.57
C LEU A 10 -2.29 3.38 10.98
N PHE A 11 -3.30 4.18 11.28
CA PHE A 11 -4.09 4.14 12.51
C PHE A 11 -4.64 2.74 12.81
N ASN A 12 -5.32 2.08 11.87
CA ASN A 12 -5.91 0.75 12.13
C ASN A 12 -4.83 -0.31 12.41
N ASP A 13 -3.65 -0.16 11.82
CA ASP A 13 -2.51 -1.06 12.04
C ASP A 13 -1.84 -0.86 13.41
N PHE A 14 -1.70 0.38 13.88
CA PHE A 14 -0.86 0.72 15.04
C PHE A 14 -1.59 1.34 16.24
N SER A 15 -2.88 1.65 16.14
CA SER A 15 -3.66 2.12 17.29
C SER A 15 -3.69 1.10 18.46
N PRO A 16 -3.67 -0.25 18.24
CA PRO A 16 -3.50 -1.21 19.32
C PRO A 16 -2.17 -1.10 20.08
N LEU A 17 -1.17 -0.42 19.50
CA LEU A 17 0.11 -0.15 20.14
C LEU A 17 0.15 1.24 20.79
N PHE A 18 -0.19 2.29 20.04
CA PHE A 18 0.00 3.67 20.50
C PHE A 18 -1.03 4.11 21.53
N ILE A 19 -2.28 3.67 21.43
CA ILE A 19 -3.31 4.04 22.41
C ILE A 19 -2.97 3.50 23.80
N PRO A 20 -2.64 2.20 23.98
CA PRO A 20 -2.20 1.68 25.27
C PRO A 20 -0.89 2.30 25.76
N PHE A 21 0.05 2.61 24.86
CA PHE A 21 1.29 3.31 25.20
C PHE A 21 1.02 4.65 25.89
N PHE A 22 0.22 5.53 25.27
CA PHE A 22 -0.10 6.84 25.84
C PHE A 22 -0.95 6.72 27.11
N LYS A 23 -1.90 5.77 27.12
CA LYS A 23 -2.70 5.47 28.32
C LYS A 23 -1.83 5.06 29.50
N TYR A 24 -0.81 4.22 29.28
CA TYR A 24 0.13 3.80 30.34
C TYR A 24 0.92 4.99 30.91
N LEU A 25 1.25 5.98 30.09
CA LEU A 25 1.90 7.21 30.52
C LEU A 25 0.95 8.21 31.21
N GLY A 26 -0.32 7.86 31.39
CA GLY A 26 -1.33 8.75 31.97
C GLY A 26 -1.83 9.83 31.02
N MET A 27 -1.56 9.71 29.72
CA MET A 27 -2.01 10.66 28.70
C MET A 27 -3.34 10.20 28.10
N LYS A 28 -4.30 11.12 28.02
CA LYS A 28 -5.59 10.85 27.37
C LYS A 28 -5.43 10.91 25.86
N THR A 29 -5.76 9.84 25.15
CA THR A 29 -5.80 9.84 23.68
C THR A 29 -7.14 10.37 23.18
N VAL A 30 -7.10 11.19 22.13
CA VAL A 30 -8.27 11.64 21.37
C VAL A 30 -8.08 11.17 19.94
N VAL A 31 -9.13 10.63 19.33
CA VAL A 31 -9.10 10.19 17.93
C VAL A 31 -10.05 11.09 17.14
N SER A 32 -9.73 11.33 15.87
CA SER A 32 -10.67 12.01 14.97
C SER A 32 -11.96 11.19 14.84
N ASP A 33 -13.03 11.86 14.39
CA ASP A 33 -14.31 11.18 14.16
C ASP A 33 -14.19 10.12 13.08
N GLU A 34 -15.23 9.32 12.94
CA GLU A 34 -15.40 8.50 11.75
C GLU A 34 -15.44 9.38 10.51
N THR A 35 -14.86 8.89 9.42
CA THR A 35 -14.87 9.61 8.15
C THR A 35 -16.31 9.84 7.75
N THR A 36 -16.61 11.08 7.39
CA THR A 36 -17.90 11.52 6.87
C THR A 36 -17.67 12.27 5.57
N ARG A 37 -18.73 12.50 4.78
CA ARG A 37 -18.65 13.41 3.63
C ARG A 37 -18.12 14.80 4.00
N LYS A 38 -18.38 15.27 5.22
CA LYS A 38 -17.79 16.53 5.71
C LYS A 38 -16.27 16.43 5.82
N ILE A 39 -15.73 15.36 6.39
CA ILE A 39 -14.27 15.16 6.50
C ILE A 39 -13.64 14.97 5.12
N ILE A 40 -14.31 14.21 4.24
CA ILE A 40 -13.86 14.01 2.86
C ILE A 40 -13.76 15.35 2.16
N ASN A 41 -14.87 16.10 2.03
CA ASN A 41 -14.94 17.33 1.24
C ASN A 41 -13.99 18.46 1.70
N ARG A 42 -13.39 18.36 2.89
CA ARG A 42 -12.34 19.30 3.30
C ARG A 42 -11.06 19.13 2.47
N ASP A 43 -10.86 17.97 1.86
CA ASP A 43 -9.70 17.70 1.02
C ASP A 43 -9.51 18.73 -0.12
N LEU A 44 -10.61 19.13 -0.76
CA LEU A 44 -10.64 20.12 -1.83
C LEU A 44 -10.05 21.47 -1.43
N GLU A 45 -10.10 21.81 -0.15
CA GLU A 45 -9.60 23.08 0.37
C GLU A 45 -8.20 22.94 0.96
N ILE A 46 -7.93 21.86 1.69
CA ILE A 46 -6.73 21.76 2.53
C ILE A 46 -5.54 21.06 1.86
N VAL A 47 -5.78 20.24 0.84
CA VAL A 47 -4.74 19.40 0.24
C VAL A 47 -3.97 20.20 -0.82
N PRO A 48 -2.64 20.37 -0.69
CA PRO A 48 -1.87 21.24 -1.59
C PRO A 48 -1.46 20.61 -2.93
N ALA A 49 -1.70 19.31 -3.11
CA ALA A 49 -1.28 18.55 -4.29
C ALA A 49 -2.15 17.32 -4.52
N GLU A 50 -2.05 16.71 -5.71
CA GLU A 50 -2.76 15.47 -6.01
C GLU A 50 -2.11 14.26 -5.31
N TYR A 51 -2.78 13.78 -4.27
CA TYR A 51 -2.47 12.54 -3.57
C TYR A 51 -3.56 11.50 -3.76
N CYS A 52 -3.27 10.23 -3.43
CA CYS A 52 -4.30 9.22 -3.42
C CYS A 52 -5.36 9.50 -2.35
N PHE A 53 -6.61 9.11 -2.61
CA PHE A 53 -7.76 9.44 -1.77
C PHE A 53 -7.59 9.19 -0.26
N PRO A 54 -7.03 8.06 0.23
CA PRO A 54 -6.81 7.86 1.67
C PRO A 54 -5.86 8.89 2.31
N THR A 55 -4.91 9.42 1.54
CA THR A 55 -4.00 10.49 1.99
C THR A 55 -4.75 11.81 2.08
N LYS A 56 -5.60 12.14 1.11
CA LYS A 56 -6.49 13.31 1.15
C LYS A 56 -7.38 13.29 2.39
N VAL A 57 -8.03 12.16 2.67
CA VAL A 57 -8.88 11.97 3.87
C VAL A 57 -8.09 12.13 5.17
N ALA A 58 -6.81 11.74 5.20
CA ALA A 58 -5.98 11.94 6.38
C ALA A 58 -5.78 13.42 6.74
N TYR A 59 -5.77 14.34 5.77
CA TYR A 59 -5.75 15.79 6.05
C TYR A 59 -7.03 16.21 6.77
N GLY A 60 -8.19 15.75 6.31
CA GLY A 60 -9.47 16.04 6.95
C GLY A 60 -9.54 15.52 8.39
N HIS A 61 -8.90 14.37 8.67
CA HIS A 61 -8.78 13.85 10.04
C HIS A 61 -7.88 14.70 10.94
N VAL A 62 -6.80 15.27 10.39
CA VAL A 62 -5.95 16.21 11.15
C VAL A 62 -6.73 17.49 11.46
N GLU A 63 -7.44 18.06 10.49
CA GLU A 63 -8.29 19.23 10.74
C GLU A 63 -9.42 18.94 11.76
N ASN A 64 -10.05 17.76 11.68
CA ASN A 64 -11.04 17.33 12.66
C ASN A 64 -10.45 17.29 14.09
N LEU A 65 -9.19 16.86 14.24
CA LEU A 65 -8.51 16.88 15.54
C LEU A 65 -8.22 18.30 16.03
N LEU A 66 -7.83 19.23 15.15
CA LEU A 66 -7.57 20.63 15.55
C LEU A 66 -8.80 21.25 16.23
N LYS A 67 -10.01 20.86 15.79
CA LYS A 67 -11.28 21.32 16.38
C LYS A 67 -11.63 20.67 17.73
N LYS A 68 -10.88 19.65 18.16
CA LYS A 68 -11.12 18.86 19.39
C LYS A 68 -10.02 18.99 20.44
N LEU A 69 -8.87 19.50 20.03
CA LEU A 69 -7.68 19.65 20.83
C LEU A 69 -7.56 21.10 21.29
N GLU A 70 -7.07 21.28 22.51
CA GLU A 70 -6.71 22.61 22.99
C GLU A 70 -5.31 22.99 22.48
N GLU A 71 -4.95 24.27 22.55
CA GLU A 71 -3.65 24.79 22.10
C GLU A 71 -2.44 24.06 22.71
N ASP A 72 -2.59 23.58 23.94
CA ASP A 72 -1.54 22.86 24.66
C ASP A 72 -1.45 21.36 24.35
N ASP A 73 -2.48 20.79 23.73
CA ASP A 73 -2.54 19.38 23.38
C ASP A 73 -1.62 19.06 22.18
N PHE A 74 -1.31 17.78 21.99
CA PHE A 74 -0.39 17.31 20.94
C PHE A 74 -1.11 16.52 19.87
N ILE A 75 -0.62 16.54 18.64
CA ILE A 75 -1.01 15.59 17.59
C ILE A 75 0.14 14.61 17.37
N PHE A 76 -0.14 13.31 17.39
CA PHE A 76 0.84 12.27 17.16
C PHE A 76 0.63 11.62 15.79
N ILE A 77 1.60 11.84 14.90
CA ILE A 77 1.68 11.19 13.58
C ILE A 77 3.13 10.75 13.40
N PRO A 78 3.45 9.46 13.58
CA PRO A 78 4.81 8.96 13.44
C PRO A 78 5.19 8.72 11.97
N HIS A 79 6.50 8.81 11.67
CA HIS A 79 7.03 8.31 10.40
C HIS A 79 7.27 6.80 10.54
N ILE A 80 6.33 5.97 10.09
CA ILE A 80 6.50 4.51 10.13
C ILE A 80 7.03 4.03 8.78
N ALA A 81 8.34 3.82 8.69
CA ALA A 81 9.00 3.42 7.44
C ALA A 81 8.75 1.95 7.08
N ASN A 82 8.71 1.08 8.08
CA ASN A 82 8.50 -0.34 7.93
C ASN A 82 7.78 -0.91 9.15
N THR A 83 7.18 -2.09 8.99
CA THR A 83 6.42 -2.75 10.05
C THR A 83 7.25 -3.73 10.88
N GLY A 84 8.44 -4.11 10.42
CA GLY A 84 9.27 -5.16 11.03
C GLY A 84 8.75 -6.59 10.80
N GLU A 85 7.57 -6.74 10.19
CA GLU A 85 6.87 -8.03 10.02
C GLU A 85 6.60 -8.31 8.52
N PRO A 86 7.59 -8.80 7.77
CA PRO A 86 7.40 -9.20 6.37
C PRO A 86 6.47 -10.42 6.23
N THR A 87 5.83 -10.54 5.06
CA THR A 87 5.03 -11.74 4.72
C THR A 87 5.95 -12.84 4.16
N GLY A 88 5.75 -14.10 4.54
CA GLY A 88 6.59 -15.20 4.05
C GLY A 88 8.08 -15.01 4.39
N ASN A 89 8.97 -15.28 3.44
CA ASN A 89 10.42 -15.19 3.63
C ASN A 89 11.03 -13.86 3.15
N TYR A 90 10.22 -12.82 2.94
CA TYR A 90 10.72 -11.50 2.57
C TYR A 90 11.62 -10.91 3.66
N LYS A 91 12.64 -10.15 3.25
CA LYS A 91 13.55 -9.46 4.17
C LYS A 91 13.01 -8.12 4.68
N TYR A 92 12.18 -7.44 3.89
CA TYR A 92 11.75 -6.06 4.14
C TYR A 92 10.22 -5.98 4.18
N SER A 93 9.66 -5.02 4.93
CA SER A 93 8.20 -4.81 5.07
C SER A 93 7.85 -3.31 5.09
N VAL A 94 8.28 -2.62 4.05
CA VAL A 94 8.23 -1.16 3.92
C VAL A 94 6.79 -0.69 3.68
N THR A 95 6.39 0.39 4.34
CA THR A 95 5.06 1.02 4.19
C THR A 95 5.02 1.97 2.99
N CYS A 96 3.85 2.45 2.57
CA CYS A 96 3.74 3.38 1.42
C CYS A 96 4.49 4.72 1.68
N PRO A 97 5.16 5.33 0.68
CA PRO A 97 5.84 6.62 0.87
C PRO A 97 4.95 7.70 1.47
N TRP A 98 3.68 7.80 1.04
CA TRP A 98 2.73 8.76 1.62
C TRP A 98 2.41 8.49 3.09
N THR A 99 2.41 7.24 3.52
CA THR A 99 2.25 6.91 4.95
C THR A 99 3.51 7.23 5.74
N GLN A 100 4.70 7.13 5.13
CA GLN A 100 5.97 7.47 5.78
C GLN A 100 6.14 8.98 5.94
N SER A 101 5.79 9.73 4.89
CA SER A 101 5.90 11.19 4.85
C SER A 101 4.65 11.89 5.37
N ALA A 102 3.65 11.14 5.89
CA ALA A 102 2.41 11.70 6.39
C ALA A 102 2.63 12.90 7.33
N PRO A 103 3.57 12.89 8.28
CA PRO A 103 3.77 14.07 9.11
C PRO A 103 4.29 15.28 8.33
N ASP A 104 5.17 15.09 7.36
CA ASP A 104 5.80 16.19 6.62
C ASP A 104 4.83 16.82 5.63
N ILE A 105 4.02 16.02 4.95
CA ILE A 105 3.00 16.54 4.02
C ILE A 105 1.90 17.31 4.77
N MET A 106 1.61 16.96 6.03
CA MET A 106 0.68 17.71 6.89
C MET A 106 1.30 19.03 7.34
N LYS A 107 2.58 19.04 7.75
CA LYS A 107 3.32 20.27 8.10
C LYS A 107 3.42 21.24 6.92
N SER A 108 3.54 20.72 5.70
CA SER A 108 3.71 21.53 4.50
C SER A 108 2.40 22.05 3.91
N ALA A 109 1.24 21.75 4.49
CA ALA A 109 -0.04 22.24 3.99
C ALA A 109 -0.40 23.59 4.61
N PRO A 110 -0.38 24.71 3.84
CA PRO A 110 -0.62 26.04 4.39
C PRO A 110 -1.99 26.16 5.08
N LYS A 111 -3.01 25.51 4.52
CA LYS A 111 -4.36 25.53 5.08
C LYS A 111 -4.48 24.84 6.43
N LEU A 112 -3.74 23.76 6.68
CA LEU A 112 -3.72 23.17 8.02
C LEU A 112 -3.08 24.11 9.05
N ILE A 113 -2.05 24.86 8.66
CA ILE A 113 -1.42 25.88 9.52
C ILE A 113 -2.41 27.01 9.82
N GLU A 114 -3.14 27.49 8.80
CA GLU A 114 -4.20 28.49 8.96
C GLU A 114 -5.33 28.01 9.90
N GLU A 115 -5.69 26.73 9.83
CA GLU A 115 -6.68 26.08 10.72
C GLU A 115 -6.15 25.80 12.15
N GLY A 116 -4.91 26.17 12.45
CA GLY A 116 -4.33 26.10 13.80
C GLY A 116 -3.36 24.94 14.05
N LEU A 117 -2.86 24.26 13.01
CA LEU A 117 -1.82 23.25 13.18
C LEU A 117 -0.51 23.89 13.67
N ASN A 118 -0.20 23.67 14.95
CA ASN A 118 1.10 24.04 15.51
C ASN A 118 2.13 22.93 15.25
N VAL A 119 3.12 23.21 14.40
CA VAL A 119 4.20 22.27 14.03
C VAL A 119 5.01 21.79 15.24
N GLU A 120 5.13 22.60 16.29
CA GLU A 120 5.84 22.19 17.52
C GLU A 120 5.05 21.18 18.36
N LYS A 121 3.72 21.23 18.27
CA LYS A 121 2.81 20.28 18.92
C LYS A 121 2.55 19.02 18.07
N LEU A 122 3.06 18.98 16.84
CA LEU A 122 3.06 17.77 16.02
C LEU A 122 4.25 16.88 16.37
N ILE A 123 3.95 15.74 16.98
CA ILE A 123 4.92 14.77 17.48
C ILE A 123 5.07 13.62 16.49
N SER A 124 6.24 13.54 15.88
CA SER A 124 6.50 12.66 14.73
C SER A 124 7.81 11.90 14.86
N PRO A 125 7.90 10.90 15.76
CA PRO A 125 9.09 10.07 15.85
C PRO A 125 9.26 9.25 14.56
N SER A 126 10.52 9.00 14.18
CA SER A 126 10.85 8.12 13.06
C SER A 126 10.98 6.68 13.56
N LEU A 127 10.05 5.81 13.15
CA LEU A 127 9.92 4.45 13.64
C LEU A 127 10.30 3.45 12.55
N PHE A 128 11.48 2.85 12.72
CA PHE A 128 11.99 1.76 11.90
C PHE A 128 11.94 0.47 12.73
N PHE A 129 10.86 -0.30 12.61
CA PHE A 129 10.63 -1.48 13.45
C PHE A 129 11.64 -2.61 13.19
N ASP A 130 12.15 -2.73 11.97
CA ASP A 130 13.24 -3.63 11.58
C ASP A 130 14.60 -3.28 12.20
N TRP A 131 14.77 -2.09 12.79
CA TRP A 131 15.98 -1.72 13.55
C TRP A 131 15.90 -2.14 15.03
N GLY A 132 14.79 -2.76 15.43
CA GLY A 132 14.61 -3.38 16.74
C GLY A 132 14.06 -2.44 17.82
N LEU A 133 13.65 -3.04 18.93
CA LEU A 133 12.91 -2.35 20.00
C LEU A 133 13.69 -1.22 20.67
N LYS A 134 15.03 -1.31 20.74
CA LYS A 134 15.87 -0.25 21.30
C LYS A 134 15.72 1.05 20.51
N HIS A 135 15.73 0.96 19.19
CA HIS A 135 15.52 2.10 18.31
C HIS A 135 14.14 2.73 18.55
N ILE A 136 13.08 1.92 18.61
CA ILE A 136 11.72 2.38 18.89
C ILE A 136 11.63 3.05 20.27
N GLU A 137 12.21 2.45 21.31
CA GLU A 137 12.26 3.02 22.66
C GLU A 137 12.94 4.40 22.65
N ASP A 138 14.09 4.54 21.99
CA ASP A 138 14.84 5.80 21.95
C ASP A 138 14.07 6.91 21.22
N GLN A 139 13.36 6.57 20.14
CA GLN A 139 12.52 7.52 19.40
C GLN A 139 11.28 7.93 20.19
N MET A 140 10.65 6.99 20.88
CA MET A 140 9.52 7.29 21.75
C MET A 140 9.93 8.09 22.98
N LYS A 141 11.14 7.90 23.53
CA LYS A 141 11.67 8.78 24.60
C LYS A 141 11.82 10.21 24.12
N LYS A 142 12.34 10.42 22.90
CA LYS A 142 12.44 11.77 22.30
C LYS A 142 11.05 12.40 22.11
N ALA A 143 10.09 11.63 21.60
CA ALA A 143 8.70 12.07 21.45
C ALA A 143 8.07 12.51 22.78
N VAL A 144 8.18 11.67 23.82
CA VAL A 144 7.64 11.96 25.16
C VAL A 144 8.36 13.12 25.84
N ALA A 145 9.68 13.23 25.68
CA ALA A 145 10.44 14.37 26.18
C ALA A 145 10.02 15.67 25.49
N LYS A 146 9.79 15.66 24.16
CA LYS A 146 9.28 16.82 23.42
C LYS A 146 7.91 17.27 23.92
N MET A 147 7.07 16.32 24.37
CA MET A 147 5.78 16.63 25.00
C MET A 147 5.92 17.21 26.42
N GLY A 148 7.13 17.26 27.01
CA GLY A 148 7.37 17.74 28.38
C GLY A 148 7.17 16.69 29.47
N TYR A 149 7.13 15.40 29.12
CA TYR A 149 6.85 14.30 30.06
C TYR A 149 8.07 13.49 30.45
N SER A 150 8.01 12.84 31.61
CA SER A 150 9.06 11.95 32.09
C SER A 150 9.25 10.74 31.18
N THR A 151 10.51 10.49 30.80
CA THR A 151 10.88 9.36 29.94
C THR A 151 11.12 8.06 30.72
N LYS A 152 11.06 8.10 32.05
CA LYS A 152 11.37 6.97 32.95
C LYS A 152 10.53 5.72 32.64
N ASN A 153 9.25 5.92 32.32
CA ASN A 153 8.29 4.84 32.12
C ASN A 153 8.09 4.46 30.63
N VAL A 154 8.84 5.07 29.69
CA VAL A 154 8.65 4.85 28.25
C VAL A 154 8.86 3.39 27.84
N ARG A 155 9.87 2.71 28.42
CA ARG A 155 10.10 1.28 28.13
C ARG A 155 8.89 0.42 28.55
N ALA A 156 8.39 0.63 29.77
CA ALA A 156 7.24 -0.10 30.28
C ALA A 156 5.96 0.21 29.47
N ALA A 157 5.74 1.48 29.12
CA ALA A 157 4.64 1.89 28.24
C ALA A 157 4.72 1.23 26.86
N LEU A 158 5.93 1.15 26.27
CA LEU A 158 6.14 0.51 24.98
C LEU A 158 5.88 -0.99 25.06
N GLN A 159 6.31 -1.64 26.14
CA GLN A 159 5.99 -3.06 26.39
C GLN A 159 4.47 -3.28 26.51
N GLU A 160 3.74 -2.43 27.23
CA GLU A 160 2.28 -2.50 27.31
C GLU A 160 1.63 -2.36 25.92
N GLY A 161 2.08 -1.39 25.12
CA GLY A 161 1.62 -1.22 23.73
C GLY A 161 1.86 -2.46 22.86
N LEU A 162 3.07 -3.03 22.92
CA LEU A 162 3.42 -4.25 22.16
C LEU A 162 2.61 -5.47 22.59
N ILE A 163 2.35 -5.62 23.89
CA ILE A 163 1.49 -6.69 24.42
C ILE A 163 0.07 -6.56 23.87
N ASN A 164 -0.48 -5.34 23.83
CA ASN A 164 -1.82 -5.10 23.29
C ASN A 164 -1.89 -5.34 21.78
N LYS A 165 -0.88 -4.90 21.02
CA LYS A 165 -0.77 -5.23 19.59
C LYS A 165 -0.72 -6.74 19.36
N LYS A 166 0.14 -7.47 20.08
CA LYS A 166 0.22 -8.94 19.97
C LYS A 166 -1.11 -9.63 20.32
N LYS A 167 -1.84 -9.14 21.33
CA LYS A 167 -3.17 -9.65 21.68
C LYS A 167 -4.18 -9.39 20.55
N PHE A 168 -4.13 -8.23 19.92
CA PHE A 168 -4.98 -7.89 18.78
C PHE A 168 -4.66 -8.79 17.57
N ASP A 169 -3.38 -8.91 17.21
CA ASP A 169 -2.94 -9.75 16.08
C ASP A 169 -3.34 -11.22 16.29
N LYS A 170 -3.20 -11.73 17.51
CA LYS A 170 -3.65 -13.09 17.85
C LYS A 170 -5.16 -13.28 17.67
N LYS A 171 -5.98 -12.29 18.04
CA LYS A 171 -7.44 -12.35 17.80
C LYS A 171 -7.78 -12.37 16.32
N ILE A 172 -7.04 -11.62 15.50
CA ILE A 172 -7.16 -11.66 14.04
C ILE A 172 -6.83 -13.07 13.52
N GLU A 173 -5.72 -13.68 13.96
CA GLU A 173 -5.35 -15.05 13.57
C GLU A 173 -6.41 -16.10 13.98
N GLU A 174 -6.95 -16.00 15.20
CA GLU A 174 -8.02 -16.86 15.70
C GLU A 174 -9.29 -16.69 14.83
N LYS A 175 -9.66 -15.46 14.49
CA LYS A 175 -10.82 -15.17 13.63
C LYS A 175 -10.61 -15.62 12.19
N THR A 176 -9.40 -15.48 11.65
CA THR A 176 -9.01 -15.99 10.33
C THR A 176 -9.26 -17.49 10.23
N LYS A 177 -8.86 -18.27 11.25
CA LYS A 177 -9.11 -19.71 11.29
C LYS A 177 -10.61 -20.03 11.29
N GLU A 178 -11.37 -19.34 12.13
CA GLU A 178 -12.83 -19.50 12.21
C GLU A 178 -13.50 -19.24 10.86
N VAL A 179 -13.15 -18.12 10.19
CA VAL A 179 -13.69 -17.74 8.88
C VAL A 179 -13.32 -18.78 7.83
N PHE A 180 -12.05 -19.20 7.74
CA PHE A 180 -11.64 -20.16 6.71
C PHE A 180 -12.18 -21.58 6.93
N ASP A 181 -12.37 -22.01 8.18
CA ASP A 181 -13.07 -23.26 8.48
C ASP A 181 -14.58 -23.17 8.18
N SER A 182 -15.16 -21.96 8.24
CA SER A 182 -16.52 -21.73 7.75
C SER A 182 -16.61 -21.81 6.22
N ILE A 183 -15.59 -21.36 5.47
CA ILE A 183 -15.56 -21.45 4.00
C ILE A 183 -15.63 -22.89 3.52
N LYS A 184 -14.97 -23.84 4.19
CA LYS A 184 -15.07 -25.28 3.87
C LYS A 184 -16.51 -25.81 3.95
N ARG A 185 -17.35 -25.19 4.79
CA ARG A 185 -18.76 -25.53 5.02
C ARG A 185 -19.71 -24.59 4.27
N TYR A 186 -19.17 -23.54 3.64
CA TYR A 186 -19.95 -22.57 2.90
C TYR A 186 -20.52 -23.24 1.65
N LYS A 187 -21.80 -22.96 1.38
CA LYS A 187 -22.65 -23.56 0.33
C LYS A 187 -21.83 -24.09 -0.84
N ASN A 188 -21.86 -25.42 -1.03
CA ASN A 188 -21.15 -26.09 -2.12
C ASN A 188 -21.39 -25.33 -3.45
N ASN A 189 -20.30 -24.98 -4.16
CA ASN A 189 -20.30 -24.25 -5.44
C ASN A 189 -20.71 -22.75 -5.44
N GLU A 190 -21.00 -22.11 -4.30
CA GLU A 190 -21.21 -20.65 -4.27
C GLU A 190 -19.86 -19.90 -4.16
N PRO A 191 -19.69 -18.74 -4.82
CA PRO A 191 -18.49 -17.93 -4.68
C PRO A 191 -18.44 -17.21 -3.33
N ALA A 192 -17.23 -17.12 -2.79
CA ALA A 192 -16.87 -16.20 -1.70
C ALA A 192 -15.89 -15.15 -2.25
N PHE A 193 -15.91 -13.94 -1.69
CA PHE A 193 -15.11 -12.82 -2.17
C PHE A 193 -14.13 -12.34 -1.12
N LEU A 194 -12.84 -12.38 -1.45
CA LEU A 194 -11.76 -11.77 -0.68
C LEU A 194 -11.63 -10.30 -1.09
N VAL A 195 -11.91 -9.39 -0.16
CA VAL A 195 -11.76 -7.95 -0.34
C VAL A 195 -10.33 -7.55 -0.01
N MET A 196 -9.55 -7.27 -1.05
CA MET A 196 -8.13 -6.94 -0.98
C MET A 196 -7.95 -5.42 -0.87
N ALA A 197 -8.20 -4.91 0.34
CA ALA A 197 -7.97 -3.51 0.72
C ALA A 197 -6.89 -3.41 1.79
N ARG A 198 -6.38 -2.20 2.05
CA ARG A 198 -5.42 -1.97 3.15
C ARG A 198 -6.20 -1.73 4.44
N PRO A 199 -5.70 -2.08 5.64
CA PRO A 199 -6.45 -1.90 6.89
C PRO A 199 -7.02 -0.49 7.08
N TYR A 200 -6.25 0.52 6.68
CA TYR A 200 -6.64 1.92 6.80
C TYR A 200 -7.68 2.41 5.77
N THR A 201 -8.13 1.53 4.90
CA THR A 201 -9.22 1.80 3.97
C THR A 201 -10.32 0.74 4.05
N ALA A 202 -9.96 -0.51 4.35
CA ALA A 202 -10.85 -1.65 4.50
C ALA A 202 -11.92 -1.43 5.59
N TYR A 203 -11.57 -0.73 6.67
CA TYR A 203 -12.44 -0.49 7.83
C TYR A 203 -12.99 0.93 7.87
N ASP A 204 -13.07 1.60 6.72
CA ASP A 204 -13.67 2.91 6.56
C ASP A 204 -14.67 2.89 5.41
N ALA A 205 -15.96 2.81 5.76
CA ALA A 205 -17.07 2.68 4.80
C ALA A 205 -17.15 3.86 3.82
N ASN A 206 -16.74 5.06 4.24
CA ASN A 206 -16.76 6.25 3.37
C ASN A 206 -15.55 6.30 2.43
N VAL A 207 -14.45 5.60 2.76
CA VAL A 207 -13.26 5.50 1.91
C VAL A 207 -13.33 4.31 0.95
N ASN A 208 -13.94 3.20 1.36
CA ASN A 208 -14.09 2.00 0.52
C ASN A 208 -15.47 1.85 -0.13
N ASN A 209 -16.33 2.88 -0.03
CA ASN A 209 -17.69 2.86 -0.54
C ASN A 209 -18.54 1.68 -0.02
N ASP A 210 -18.34 1.33 1.26
CA ASP A 210 -19.00 0.23 1.98
C ASP A 210 -19.02 -1.12 1.23
N ILE A 211 -17.95 -1.39 0.48
CA ILE A 211 -17.88 -2.50 -0.47
C ILE A 211 -18.14 -3.87 0.18
N VAL A 212 -17.73 -4.05 1.44
CA VAL A 212 -17.95 -5.30 2.18
C VAL A 212 -19.44 -5.55 2.39
N ASN A 213 -20.19 -4.55 2.87
CA ASN A 213 -21.64 -4.68 3.07
C ASN A 213 -22.37 -4.84 1.73
N LYS A 214 -21.97 -4.13 0.68
CA LYS A 214 -22.55 -4.33 -0.67
C LYS A 214 -22.42 -5.77 -1.18
N ILE A 215 -21.31 -6.45 -0.88
CA ILE A 215 -21.13 -7.88 -1.22
C ILE A 215 -22.03 -8.77 -0.36
N LEU A 216 -22.15 -8.47 0.94
CA LEU A 216 -23.02 -9.19 1.88
C LEU A 216 -24.50 -9.05 1.50
N ASP A 217 -24.95 -7.84 1.15
CA ASP A 217 -26.31 -7.53 0.71
C ASP A 217 -26.67 -8.23 -0.60
N ALA A 218 -25.67 -8.44 -1.48
CA ALA A 218 -25.81 -9.27 -2.67
C ALA A 218 -25.89 -10.79 -2.38
N GLY A 219 -25.80 -11.19 -1.11
CA GLY A 219 -25.96 -12.57 -0.64
C GLY A 219 -24.68 -13.41 -0.70
N TYR A 220 -23.50 -12.79 -0.84
CA TYR A 220 -22.22 -13.50 -0.87
C TYR A 220 -21.39 -13.26 0.38
N LEU A 221 -20.56 -14.24 0.72
CA LEU A 221 -19.58 -14.08 1.78
C LEU A 221 -18.47 -13.10 1.34
N ALA A 222 -18.29 -12.03 2.11
CA ALA A 222 -17.19 -11.07 1.96
C ALA A 222 -16.16 -11.30 3.06
N ILE A 223 -14.88 -11.43 2.69
CA ILE A 223 -13.77 -11.72 3.61
C ILE A 223 -12.75 -10.60 3.46
N PRO A 224 -12.49 -9.79 4.49
CA PRO A 224 -11.38 -8.84 4.49
C PRO A 224 -10.02 -9.55 4.36
N LEU A 225 -9.06 -8.91 3.71
CA LEU A 225 -7.71 -9.46 3.52
C LEU A 225 -7.00 -9.84 4.83
N GLU A 226 -7.20 -9.07 5.91
CA GLU A 226 -6.61 -9.39 7.22
C GLU A 226 -7.15 -10.69 7.83
N LEU A 227 -8.34 -11.12 7.40
CA LEU A 227 -8.96 -12.37 7.84
C LEU A 227 -8.62 -13.55 6.91
N ALA A 228 -7.55 -13.43 6.10
CA ALA A 228 -7.07 -14.49 5.23
C ALA A 228 -5.71 -15.06 5.68
N PRO A 229 -5.47 -16.37 5.53
CA PRO A 229 -4.23 -17.04 5.94
C PRO A 229 -3.10 -16.81 4.92
N ILE A 230 -2.83 -15.55 4.58
CA ILE A 230 -1.79 -15.17 3.60
C ILE A 230 -0.38 -15.22 4.18
N GLY A 231 -0.24 -15.13 5.51
CA GLY A 231 1.06 -15.15 6.19
C GLY A 231 1.89 -16.42 5.96
N THR A 232 1.22 -17.54 5.64
CA THR A 232 1.86 -18.83 5.36
C THR A 232 2.20 -19.04 3.89
N ILE A 233 1.85 -18.09 3.02
CA ILE A 233 2.09 -18.18 1.58
C ILE A 233 3.35 -17.37 1.26
N ASP A 234 4.40 -18.08 0.88
CA ASP A 234 5.64 -17.45 0.44
C ASP A 234 5.68 -17.33 -1.08
N ILE A 235 5.90 -16.10 -1.56
CA ILE A 235 6.05 -15.72 -2.97
C ILE A 235 7.39 -15.03 -3.23
N SER A 236 8.27 -15.03 -2.21
CA SER A 236 9.53 -14.29 -2.24
C SER A 236 10.52 -14.89 -3.24
N THR A 237 10.38 -16.15 -3.62
CA THR A 237 11.20 -16.75 -4.67
C THR A 237 10.83 -16.23 -6.06
N GLU A 238 9.55 -15.96 -6.29
CA GLU A 238 9.01 -15.55 -7.58
C GLU A 238 9.08 -14.03 -7.78
N ILE A 239 9.00 -13.26 -6.69
CA ILE A 239 9.15 -11.80 -6.70
C ILE A 239 10.06 -11.36 -5.53
N PRO A 240 11.38 -11.65 -5.57
CA PRO A 240 12.27 -11.45 -4.42
C PRO A 240 12.49 -10.00 -3.98
N LYS A 241 12.02 -9.02 -4.75
CA LYS A 241 12.20 -7.59 -4.47
C LYS A 241 10.89 -6.85 -4.23
N MET A 242 9.79 -7.55 -3.93
CA MET A 242 8.60 -6.88 -3.43
C MET A 242 8.82 -6.45 -1.98
N TYR A 243 9.30 -5.22 -1.78
CA TYR A 243 9.62 -4.69 -0.46
C TYR A 243 8.43 -3.99 0.22
N TRP A 244 7.37 -3.64 -0.52
CA TRP A 244 6.16 -3.06 0.06
C TRP A 244 5.33 -4.15 0.75
N ILE A 245 5.04 -3.97 2.04
CA ILE A 245 4.24 -4.93 2.81
C ILE A 245 2.88 -5.20 2.16
N GLN A 246 2.24 -4.17 1.60
CA GLN A 246 0.94 -4.30 0.94
C GLN A 246 1.03 -5.09 -0.37
N GLY A 247 2.12 -4.94 -1.12
CA GLY A 247 2.36 -5.73 -2.32
C GLY A 247 2.56 -7.21 -1.99
N GLN A 248 3.31 -7.51 -0.93
CA GLN A 248 3.51 -8.88 -0.45
C GLN A 248 2.18 -9.54 -0.09
N LYS A 249 1.35 -8.87 0.73
CA LYS A 249 0.03 -9.36 1.14
C LYS A 249 -0.90 -9.58 -0.05
N LYS A 250 -1.01 -8.60 -0.95
CA LYS A 250 -1.88 -8.69 -2.13
C LYS A 250 -1.45 -9.81 -3.09
N LEU A 251 -0.15 -9.98 -3.33
CA LEU A 251 0.34 -11.04 -4.22
C LEU A 251 0.23 -12.43 -3.58
N ALA A 252 0.46 -12.57 -2.27
CA ALA A 252 0.18 -13.80 -1.53
C ALA A 252 -1.31 -14.16 -1.57
N ALA A 253 -2.19 -13.15 -1.52
CA ALA A 253 -3.62 -13.35 -1.72
C ALA A 253 -3.94 -13.88 -3.12
N ILE A 254 -3.30 -13.41 -4.20
CA ILE A 254 -3.52 -13.98 -5.54
C ILE A 254 -3.21 -15.48 -5.58
N GLU A 255 -2.12 -15.92 -4.95
CA GLU A 255 -1.81 -17.35 -4.85
C GLU A 255 -2.84 -18.13 -4.02
N LEU A 256 -3.37 -17.52 -2.94
CA LEU A 256 -4.48 -18.08 -2.18
C LEU A 256 -5.73 -18.24 -3.06
N LEU A 257 -6.07 -17.22 -3.85
CA LEU A 257 -7.19 -17.28 -4.79
C LEU A 257 -6.96 -18.42 -5.79
N ASN A 258 -5.82 -18.48 -6.47
CA ASN A 258 -5.52 -19.49 -7.48
C ASN A 258 -5.64 -20.94 -6.95
N LYS A 259 -5.33 -21.18 -5.66
CA LYS A 259 -5.46 -22.49 -5.00
C LYS A 259 -6.88 -22.87 -4.61
N ASN A 260 -7.81 -21.91 -4.57
CA ASN A 260 -9.17 -22.11 -4.04
C ASN A 260 -10.23 -21.86 -5.12
N LYS A 261 -10.83 -22.91 -5.68
CA LYS A 261 -11.79 -22.82 -6.80
C LYS A 261 -12.91 -21.77 -6.60
N ASN A 262 -13.49 -21.70 -5.42
CA ASN A 262 -14.67 -20.88 -5.13
C ASN A 262 -14.36 -19.51 -4.49
N LEU A 263 -13.08 -19.17 -4.27
CA LEU A 263 -12.69 -17.92 -3.63
C LEU A 263 -12.22 -16.90 -4.68
N PHE A 264 -12.91 -15.79 -4.87
CA PHE A 264 -12.59 -14.77 -5.88
C PHE A 264 -12.10 -13.49 -5.22
N GLY A 265 -11.33 -12.68 -5.95
CA GLY A 265 -10.73 -11.45 -5.42
C GLY A 265 -11.43 -10.18 -5.92
N ILE A 266 -11.62 -9.23 -5.01
CA ILE A 266 -12.00 -7.85 -5.30
C ILE A 266 -10.94 -6.95 -4.68
N ASP A 267 -10.07 -6.39 -5.51
CA ASP A 267 -9.03 -5.45 -5.11
C ASP A 267 -9.56 -4.02 -5.09
N VAL A 268 -9.29 -3.33 -3.99
CA VAL A 268 -9.61 -1.91 -3.83
C VAL A 268 -8.32 -1.13 -3.98
N THR A 269 -8.31 -0.24 -4.96
CA THR A 269 -7.22 0.69 -5.25
C THR A 269 -7.79 2.11 -5.30
N TYR A 270 -6.89 3.09 -5.30
CA TYR A 270 -7.25 4.49 -5.30
C TYR A 270 -6.57 5.21 -6.44
N PHE A 271 -7.27 6.20 -7.00
CA PHE A 271 -6.67 7.11 -7.96
C PHE A 271 -5.37 7.70 -7.39
N ALA A 272 -4.38 7.94 -8.26
CA ALA A 272 -3.05 8.42 -7.91
C ALA A 272 -2.26 7.51 -6.92
N CYS A 273 -2.60 6.22 -6.78
CA CYS A 273 -1.80 5.29 -5.98
C CYS A 273 -0.58 4.74 -6.74
N GLY A 274 0.58 5.33 -6.50
CA GLY A 274 1.86 4.93 -7.11
C GLY A 274 2.26 3.47 -6.86
N PRO A 275 2.26 2.94 -5.62
CA PRO A 275 2.60 1.54 -5.38
C PRO A 275 1.64 0.55 -6.05
N ASP A 276 0.33 0.83 -6.04
CA ASP A 276 -0.67 -0.07 -6.63
C ASP A 276 -0.58 -0.10 -8.16
N THR A 277 -0.10 0.95 -8.81
CA THR A 277 0.24 0.94 -10.26
C THR A 277 1.11 -0.26 -10.63
N GLN A 278 2.08 -0.63 -9.78
CA GLN A 278 2.97 -1.77 -10.05
C GLN A 278 2.38 -3.10 -9.53
N ILE A 279 1.79 -3.08 -8.32
CA ILE A 279 1.23 -4.29 -7.69
C ILE A 279 0.05 -4.83 -8.52
N ASN A 280 -0.84 -3.97 -9.02
CA ASN A 280 -2.02 -4.36 -9.77
C ASN A 280 -1.67 -5.03 -11.10
N GLN A 281 -0.60 -4.57 -11.77
CA GLN A 281 -0.08 -5.25 -12.97
C GLN A 281 0.39 -6.67 -12.63
N GLN A 282 1.15 -6.82 -11.54
CA GLN A 282 1.63 -8.13 -11.10
C GLN A 282 0.47 -9.07 -10.71
N MET A 283 -0.56 -8.56 -10.03
CA MET A 283 -1.76 -9.33 -9.71
C MET A 283 -2.50 -9.79 -10.97
N ARG A 284 -2.69 -8.90 -11.95
CA ARG A 284 -3.35 -9.21 -13.22
C ARG A 284 -2.62 -10.28 -14.03
N CYS A 285 -1.30 -10.24 -14.09
CA CYS A 285 -0.51 -11.25 -14.80
C CYS A 285 -0.51 -12.62 -14.10
N ARG A 286 -0.89 -12.69 -12.82
CA ARG A 286 -0.83 -13.90 -11.98
C ARG A 286 -2.18 -14.52 -11.68
N THR A 287 -3.26 -13.73 -11.70
CA THR A 287 -4.60 -14.25 -11.46
C THR A 287 -5.00 -15.20 -12.60
N GLN A 288 -5.46 -16.40 -12.24
CA GLN A 288 -5.83 -17.45 -13.21
C GLN A 288 -7.35 -17.53 -13.44
N LYS A 289 -8.09 -16.59 -12.86
CA LYS A 289 -9.55 -16.57 -12.85
C LYS A 289 -10.09 -15.15 -12.71
N PRO A 290 -11.42 -14.93 -12.88
CA PRO A 290 -12.02 -13.62 -12.74
C PRO A 290 -11.60 -12.91 -11.46
N PHE A 291 -11.16 -11.67 -11.61
CA PHE A 291 -10.66 -10.81 -10.56
C PHE A 291 -11.09 -9.39 -10.87
N LEU A 292 -11.63 -8.69 -9.87
CA LEU A 292 -12.09 -7.31 -10.02
C LEU A 292 -11.10 -6.37 -9.34
N THR A 293 -10.68 -5.33 -10.04
CA THR A 293 -10.04 -4.16 -9.43
C THR A 293 -11.02 -3.00 -9.47
N VAL A 294 -11.28 -2.40 -8.32
CA VAL A 294 -12.14 -1.24 -8.14
C VAL A 294 -11.26 -0.06 -7.75
N GLU A 295 -11.17 0.94 -8.64
CA GLU A 295 -10.60 2.24 -8.30
C GLU A 295 -11.65 3.14 -7.68
N MET A 296 -11.24 3.83 -6.61
CA MET A 296 -12.05 4.81 -5.90
C MET A 296 -11.29 6.15 -5.75
N ASP A 297 -12.07 7.20 -5.62
CA ASP A 297 -11.66 8.59 -5.37
C ASP A 297 -12.74 9.31 -4.54
N GLU A 298 -12.51 10.58 -4.22
CA GLU A 298 -13.45 11.44 -3.48
C GLU A 298 -14.82 11.62 -4.16
N HIS A 299 -14.88 11.44 -5.48
CA HIS A 299 -16.08 11.62 -6.31
C HIS A 299 -16.84 10.32 -6.57
N THR A 300 -16.32 9.19 -6.11
CA THR A 300 -16.90 7.88 -6.35
C THR A 300 -18.30 7.81 -5.74
N GLY A 301 -19.27 7.48 -6.59
CA GLY A 301 -20.67 7.29 -6.22
C GLY A 301 -21.07 5.82 -6.17
N ASP A 302 -22.06 5.51 -5.32
CA ASP A 302 -22.50 4.15 -5.02
C ASP A 302 -22.93 3.35 -6.26
N ALA A 303 -23.72 3.96 -7.14
CA ALA A 303 -24.29 3.28 -8.31
C ALA A 303 -23.22 2.71 -9.26
N GLY A 304 -22.07 3.39 -9.37
CA GLY A 304 -20.95 2.94 -10.19
C GLY A 304 -20.29 1.68 -9.62
N ILE A 305 -20.13 1.62 -8.29
CA ILE A 305 -19.57 0.46 -7.59
C ILE A 305 -20.55 -0.72 -7.65
N ASP A 306 -21.83 -0.47 -7.37
CA ASP A 306 -22.87 -1.52 -7.39
C ASP A 306 -22.97 -2.20 -8.76
N THR A 307 -22.98 -1.41 -9.84
CA THR A 307 -23.05 -1.95 -11.20
C THR A 307 -21.82 -2.81 -11.52
N ARG A 308 -20.62 -2.38 -11.13
CA ARG A 308 -19.37 -3.13 -11.32
C ARG A 308 -19.37 -4.44 -10.53
N LEU A 309 -19.84 -4.41 -9.28
CA LEU A 309 -19.98 -5.61 -8.44
C LEU A 309 -20.97 -6.61 -9.05
N GLN A 310 -22.16 -6.15 -9.45
CA GLN A 310 -23.18 -7.02 -10.06
C GLN A 310 -22.68 -7.67 -11.36
N ALA A 311 -22.02 -6.89 -12.23
CA ALA A 311 -21.40 -7.42 -13.44
C ALA A 311 -20.32 -8.47 -13.13
N PHE A 312 -19.51 -8.22 -12.09
CA PHE A 312 -18.49 -9.16 -11.66
C PHE A 312 -19.08 -10.45 -11.09
N PHE A 313 -20.12 -10.36 -10.25
CA PHE A 313 -20.81 -11.53 -9.72
C PHE A 313 -21.40 -12.42 -10.83
N ASN A 314 -21.98 -11.80 -11.87
CA ASN A 314 -22.48 -12.52 -13.05
C ASN A 314 -21.35 -13.19 -13.85
N THR A 315 -20.20 -12.52 -13.97
CA THR A 315 -19.00 -13.08 -14.60
C THR A 315 -18.50 -14.30 -13.83
N VAL A 316 -18.41 -14.22 -12.50
CA VAL A 316 -17.98 -15.30 -11.62
C VAL A 316 -18.93 -16.50 -11.70
N LYS A 317 -20.25 -16.27 -11.65
CA LYS A 317 -21.26 -17.32 -11.82
C LYS A 317 -21.13 -18.04 -13.17
N SER A 318 -20.93 -17.29 -14.25
CA SER A 318 -20.73 -17.86 -15.59
C SER A 318 -19.45 -18.69 -15.66
N TYR A 319 -18.33 -18.17 -15.11
CA TYR A 319 -17.06 -18.88 -15.04
C TYR A 319 -17.16 -20.22 -14.30
N LEU A 320 -17.84 -20.23 -13.13
CA LEU A 320 -18.04 -21.45 -12.34
C LEU A 320 -18.90 -22.50 -13.09
N ARG A 321 -19.91 -22.07 -13.86
CA ARG A 321 -20.76 -22.96 -14.67
C ARG A 321 -20.02 -23.63 -15.83
N ILE A 322 -19.11 -22.89 -16.48
CA ILE A 322 -18.33 -23.40 -17.63
C ILE A 322 -17.27 -24.42 -17.18
N GLY A 323 -16.86 -24.39 -15.90
CA GLY A 323 -15.82 -25.30 -15.38
C GLY A 323 -14.45 -25.04 -16.02
N ALA A 324 -14.17 -23.78 -16.35
CA ALA A 324 -12.93 -23.38 -17.02
C ALA A 324 -11.69 -23.90 -16.27
N LYS A 325 -10.79 -24.57 -17.00
CA LYS A 325 -9.55 -25.09 -16.44
C LYS A 325 -8.61 -23.94 -16.10
N HIS A 326 -7.95 -24.05 -14.95
CA HIS A 326 -6.94 -23.08 -14.52
C HIS A 326 -5.73 -23.18 -15.45
N SER A 327 -5.20 -22.04 -15.89
CA SER A 327 -3.96 -22.00 -16.67
C SER A 327 -2.78 -21.83 -15.72
N ASN A 328 -1.83 -22.78 -15.74
CA ASN A 328 -0.62 -22.72 -14.91
C ASN A 328 0.47 -21.83 -15.53
N LYS A 329 0.12 -20.62 -15.99
CA LYS A 329 1.15 -19.67 -16.42
C LYS A 329 1.55 -18.82 -15.22
N VAL A 330 2.65 -19.22 -14.57
CA VAL A 330 3.32 -18.37 -13.58
C VAL A 330 4.36 -17.54 -14.33
N PHE A 331 4.18 -16.22 -14.35
CA PHE A 331 5.18 -15.31 -14.88
C PHE A 331 6.31 -15.18 -13.85
N SER A 332 7.47 -15.76 -14.14
CA SER A 332 8.67 -15.62 -13.32
C SER A 332 9.57 -14.53 -13.88
N VAL A 333 9.89 -13.50 -13.09
CA VAL A 333 10.90 -12.52 -13.48
C VAL A 333 12.25 -12.94 -12.91
N LYS A 334 13.24 -13.19 -13.78
CA LYS A 334 14.62 -13.44 -13.37
C LYS A 334 15.34 -12.13 -13.09
N LEU A 335 15.52 -11.79 -11.81
CA LEU A 335 16.36 -10.67 -11.43
C LEU A 335 17.84 -11.03 -11.58
N LYS A 336 18.65 -10.11 -12.13
CA LYS A 336 20.12 -10.24 -12.15
C LYS A 336 20.71 -9.29 -11.12
N ASP A 337 21.67 -9.80 -10.35
CA ASP A 337 22.48 -8.99 -9.44
C ASP A 337 23.37 -8.02 -10.23
N LEU A 338 23.74 -6.88 -9.64
CA LEU A 338 24.60 -5.89 -10.30
C LEU A 338 25.94 -6.48 -10.75
N ASP A 339 26.51 -7.43 -9.99
CA ASP A 339 27.74 -8.14 -10.37
C ASP A 339 27.59 -8.97 -11.65
N LYS A 340 26.36 -9.39 -11.98
CA LYS A 340 26.07 -10.12 -13.21
C LYS A 340 25.90 -9.18 -14.42
N ILE A 341 25.76 -7.88 -14.19
CA ILE A 341 25.61 -6.82 -15.20
C ILE A 341 26.96 -6.17 -15.51
N LYS A 342 27.80 -5.99 -14.49
CA LYS A 342 29.12 -5.35 -14.59
C LYS A 342 29.95 -5.94 -15.72
N ASP A 343 30.48 -5.05 -16.58
CA ASP A 343 31.27 -5.36 -17.78
C ASP A 343 30.60 -6.29 -18.82
N LYS A 344 29.33 -6.67 -18.65
CA LYS A 344 28.61 -7.64 -19.52
C LYS A 344 27.41 -7.03 -20.23
N LYS A 345 26.70 -6.11 -19.58
CA LYS A 345 25.45 -5.52 -20.08
C LYS A 345 25.41 -4.02 -19.80
N ILE A 346 24.62 -3.31 -20.60
CA ILE A 346 24.36 -1.87 -20.47
C ILE A 346 23.03 -1.69 -19.73
N LEU A 347 23.10 -1.06 -18.56
CA LEU A 347 21.95 -0.70 -17.75
C LEU A 347 21.28 0.57 -18.29
N THR A 348 20.00 0.50 -18.62
CA THR A 348 19.25 1.65 -19.11
C THR A 348 18.32 2.21 -18.04
N PHE A 349 18.36 3.53 -17.86
CA PHE A 349 17.47 4.25 -16.95
C PHE A 349 16.34 4.92 -17.74
N PRO A 350 15.09 4.90 -17.24
CA PRO A 350 14.02 5.66 -17.88
C PRO A 350 14.26 7.17 -17.78
N PRO A 351 13.74 7.98 -18.71
CA PRO A 351 13.95 9.42 -18.74
C PRO A 351 12.99 10.15 -17.78
N MET A 352 12.96 9.76 -16.51
CA MET A 352 12.01 10.33 -15.55
C MET A 352 12.46 11.68 -14.97
N SER A 353 13.78 11.90 -14.86
CA SER A 353 14.33 13.12 -14.26
C SER A 353 15.79 13.30 -14.67
N ASN A 354 16.27 14.54 -14.67
CA ASN A 354 17.68 14.87 -14.90
C ASN A 354 18.62 14.18 -13.89
N HIS A 355 18.12 13.84 -12.70
CA HIS A 355 18.86 13.05 -11.71
C HIS A 355 19.30 11.68 -12.24
N ASN A 356 18.59 11.09 -13.22
CA ASN A 356 18.94 9.80 -13.79
C ASN A 356 20.26 9.86 -14.59
N TYR A 357 20.62 11.01 -15.16
CA TYR A 357 21.93 11.20 -15.80
C TYR A 357 23.06 11.21 -14.77
N ALA A 358 22.84 11.84 -13.61
CA ALA A 358 23.81 11.82 -12.52
C ALA A 358 23.98 10.39 -11.97
N VAL A 359 22.88 9.66 -11.78
CA VAL A 359 22.94 8.24 -11.38
C VAL A 359 23.69 7.42 -12.43
N SER A 360 23.38 7.57 -13.71
CA SER A 360 24.08 6.87 -14.80
C SER A 360 25.58 7.19 -14.83
N ALA A 361 25.98 8.45 -14.62
CA ALA A 361 27.39 8.83 -14.53
C ALA A 361 28.10 8.12 -13.36
N VAL A 362 27.45 8.01 -12.20
CA VAL A 362 27.97 7.25 -11.05
C VAL A 362 28.15 5.78 -11.41
N PHE A 363 27.15 5.11 -12.00
CA PHE A 363 27.29 3.71 -12.42
C PHE A 363 28.46 3.51 -13.39
N ASN A 364 28.62 4.41 -14.36
CA ASN A 364 29.74 4.37 -15.31
C ASN A 364 31.09 4.52 -14.61
N ALA A 365 31.22 5.39 -13.60
CA ALA A 365 32.43 5.54 -12.79
C ALA A 365 32.80 4.24 -12.03
N TYR A 366 31.80 3.43 -11.66
CA TYR A 366 31.98 2.10 -11.04
C TYR A 366 32.10 0.95 -12.06
N ARG A 367 32.31 1.27 -13.35
CA ARG A 367 32.41 0.31 -14.46
C ARG A 367 31.14 -0.53 -14.70
N ILE A 368 29.98 0.02 -14.36
CA ILE A 368 28.70 -0.52 -14.77
C ILE A 368 28.21 0.36 -15.92
N GLN A 369 28.37 -0.13 -17.15
CA GLN A 369 27.94 0.60 -18.33
C GLN A 369 26.47 0.96 -18.21
N SER A 370 26.15 2.24 -18.33
CA SER A 370 24.76 2.68 -18.24
C SER A 370 24.47 3.92 -19.08
N ARG A 371 23.19 4.08 -19.44
CA ARG A 371 22.70 5.29 -20.10
C ARG A 371 21.25 5.58 -19.73
N VAL A 372 20.82 6.82 -19.94
CA VAL A 372 19.40 7.20 -19.84
C VAL A 372 18.77 7.04 -21.22
N LEU A 373 17.57 6.47 -21.27
CA LEU A 373 16.78 6.36 -22.50
C LEU A 373 16.32 7.73 -22.98
N GLU A 374 15.95 7.82 -24.25
CA GLU A 374 15.32 9.03 -24.80
C GLU A 374 13.84 9.09 -24.38
N VAL A 375 13.32 10.32 -24.26
CA VAL A 375 11.88 10.54 -24.11
C VAL A 375 11.20 10.14 -25.42
N SER A 376 10.08 9.43 -25.31
CA SER A 376 9.24 9.10 -26.47
C SER A 376 8.75 10.38 -27.16
N PRO A 377 8.79 10.45 -28.50
CA PRO A 377 8.17 11.55 -29.23
C PRO A 377 6.63 11.48 -29.23
N ASP A 378 6.04 10.33 -28.92
CA ASP A 378 4.58 10.17 -28.84
C ASP A 378 4.06 10.64 -27.48
N GLU A 379 3.56 11.87 -27.40
CA GLU A 379 2.99 12.43 -26.16
C GLU A 379 1.75 11.69 -25.64
N THR A 380 1.07 10.93 -26.50
CA THR A 380 -0.17 10.21 -26.12
C THR A 380 0.12 8.92 -25.34
N MET A 381 1.35 8.40 -25.47
CA MET A 381 1.81 7.15 -24.85
C MET A 381 0.97 5.95 -25.31
N GLU A 382 0.56 5.93 -26.58
CA GLU A 382 -0.36 4.93 -27.13
C GLU A 382 0.17 3.51 -26.95
N LYS A 383 1.48 3.29 -27.18
CA LYS A 383 2.07 1.96 -27.02
C LYS A 383 2.03 1.54 -25.56
N ALA A 384 2.47 2.36 -24.62
CA ALA A 384 2.41 2.05 -23.21
C ALA A 384 0.97 1.75 -22.77
N ARG A 385 -0.03 2.51 -23.25
CA ARG A 385 -1.44 2.23 -22.94
C ARG A 385 -1.92 0.88 -23.47
N SER A 386 -1.38 0.41 -24.61
CA SER A 386 -1.70 -0.90 -25.16
C SER A 386 -1.08 -2.07 -24.37
N TYR A 387 0.05 -1.83 -23.68
CA TYR A 387 0.77 -2.84 -22.87
C TYR A 387 0.52 -2.72 -21.36
N THR A 388 -0.27 -1.73 -20.92
CA THR A 388 -0.53 -1.51 -19.50
C THR A 388 -2.01 -1.53 -19.21
N TYR A 389 -2.37 -2.08 -18.05
CA TYR A 389 -3.70 -1.86 -17.51
C TYR A 389 -3.97 -0.35 -17.28
N GLY A 390 -5.20 0.10 -17.52
CA GLY A 390 -5.57 1.53 -17.52
C GLY A 390 -5.47 2.28 -16.18
N LEU A 391 -5.19 1.60 -15.06
CA LEU A 391 -5.00 2.22 -13.75
C LEU A 391 -3.53 2.29 -13.35
N VAL A 392 -2.75 2.99 -14.17
CA VAL A 392 -1.33 3.26 -13.90
C VAL A 392 -1.06 4.75 -13.83
N CYS A 393 -0.12 5.14 -12.97
CA CYS A 393 0.29 6.53 -12.89
C CYS A 393 0.99 6.99 -14.18
N THR A 394 0.88 8.28 -14.48
CA THR A 394 1.51 8.90 -15.65
C THR A 394 3.01 8.59 -15.77
N PRO A 395 3.84 8.67 -14.70
CA PRO A 395 5.25 8.28 -14.79
C PRO A 395 5.49 6.83 -15.25
N PHE A 396 4.58 5.91 -14.94
CA PHE A 396 4.66 4.53 -15.39
C PHE A 396 4.40 4.40 -16.90
N LEU A 397 3.49 5.18 -17.46
CA LEU A 397 3.27 5.25 -18.91
C LEU A 397 4.52 5.77 -19.61
N TYR A 398 5.05 6.93 -19.20
CA TYR A 398 6.29 7.49 -19.78
C TYR A 398 7.47 6.54 -19.71
N THR A 399 7.65 5.87 -18.57
CA THR A 399 8.70 4.87 -18.38
C THR A 399 8.52 3.67 -19.31
N THR A 400 7.29 3.16 -19.42
CA THR A 400 6.98 2.00 -20.26
C THR A 400 7.13 2.35 -21.75
N GLU A 401 6.65 3.50 -22.16
CA GLU A 401 6.76 4.01 -23.52
C GLU A 401 8.22 4.17 -23.95
N ALA A 402 9.06 4.78 -23.11
CA ALA A 402 10.49 4.93 -23.38
C ALA A 402 11.20 3.57 -23.52
N MET A 403 10.81 2.57 -22.71
CA MET A 403 11.34 1.22 -22.82
C MET A 403 10.90 0.53 -24.12
N LEU A 404 9.61 0.61 -24.48
CA LEU A 404 9.07 0.01 -25.70
C LEU A 404 9.68 0.63 -26.95
N ASN A 405 9.78 1.96 -27.01
CA ASN A 405 10.42 2.64 -28.13
C ASN A 405 11.90 2.32 -28.23
N PHE A 406 12.58 2.07 -27.11
CA PHE A 406 13.96 1.62 -27.16
C PHE A 406 14.10 0.18 -27.69
N ILE A 407 13.18 -0.73 -27.33
CA ILE A 407 13.17 -2.13 -27.80
C ILE A 407 13.04 -2.21 -29.33
N GLU A 408 12.31 -1.29 -29.95
CA GLU A 408 12.10 -1.26 -31.39
C GLU A 408 13.27 -0.69 -32.19
N LYS A 409 14.27 -0.08 -31.53
CA LYS A 409 15.41 0.51 -32.24
C LYS A 409 16.35 -0.58 -32.79
N PRO A 410 16.96 -0.40 -33.98
CA PRO A 410 17.87 -1.38 -34.56
C PRO A 410 19.07 -1.73 -33.68
N GLU A 411 19.52 -0.82 -32.81
CA GLU A 411 20.61 -1.09 -31.88
C GLU A 411 20.22 -1.94 -30.66
N PHE A 412 18.94 -2.22 -30.43
CA PHE A 412 18.50 -3.01 -29.28
C PHE A 412 18.91 -4.47 -29.42
N ASP A 413 19.47 -5.00 -28.34
CA ASP A 413 19.89 -6.40 -28.22
C ASP A 413 19.62 -6.84 -26.78
N GLN A 414 18.71 -7.81 -26.62
CA GLN A 414 18.29 -8.35 -25.32
C GLN A 414 19.45 -8.96 -24.53
N GLU A 415 20.52 -9.41 -25.21
CA GLU A 415 21.70 -9.91 -24.54
C GLU A 415 22.64 -8.80 -24.06
N LYS A 416 22.57 -7.61 -24.66
CA LYS A 416 23.40 -6.46 -24.27
C LYS A 416 22.72 -5.51 -23.30
N PHE A 417 21.42 -5.29 -23.41
CA PHE A 417 20.72 -4.26 -22.63
C PHE A 417 19.89 -4.82 -21.47
N VAL A 418 19.77 -4.03 -20.41
CA VAL A 418 18.97 -4.34 -19.22
C VAL A 418 18.25 -3.08 -18.77
N PHE A 419 16.95 -3.16 -18.53
CA PHE A 419 16.18 -2.02 -18.00
C PHE A 419 16.24 -1.92 -16.48
N PHE A 420 16.55 -0.73 -15.98
CA PHE A 420 16.34 -0.37 -14.59
C PHE A 420 14.87 -0.06 -14.34
N LYS A 421 14.23 -0.82 -13.44
CA LYS A 421 12.85 -0.56 -12.99
C LYS A 421 12.75 -0.74 -11.48
N GLN A 422 12.09 0.20 -10.80
CA GLN A 422 12.06 0.37 -9.34
C GLN A 422 11.57 -0.85 -8.51
N GLN A 423 11.05 -1.91 -9.14
CA GLN A 423 10.67 -3.19 -8.50
C GLN A 423 11.08 -4.44 -9.30
N LEU A 424 11.66 -4.26 -10.48
CA LEU A 424 12.12 -5.31 -11.37
C LEU A 424 13.57 -4.96 -11.66
N ILE A 425 14.49 -5.48 -10.84
CA ILE A 425 15.92 -5.19 -11.01
C ILE A 425 16.39 -5.52 -12.42
N VAL A 426 15.76 -6.48 -13.11
CA VAL A 426 15.94 -6.75 -14.55
C VAL A 426 14.65 -7.39 -15.06
N ALA A 427 14.00 -6.83 -16.09
CA ALA A 427 13.05 -7.58 -16.89
C ALA A 427 13.81 -8.11 -18.12
N HIS A 428 13.92 -9.44 -18.22
CA HIS A 428 14.17 -10.09 -19.50
C HIS A 428 12.84 -10.10 -20.25
N VAL A 429 12.86 -9.64 -21.51
CA VAL A 429 11.72 -9.79 -22.42
C VAL A 429 11.96 -11.13 -23.11
N ASP A 430 11.26 -12.18 -22.67
CA ASP A 430 11.19 -13.45 -23.41
C ASP A 430 10.02 -13.40 -24.41
#